data_AF-A0A3E1K9X9-F1
#
_entry.id   AF-A0A3E1K9X9-F1
#
_cell.length_a   1.000
_cell.length_b   1.000
_cell.length_c   1.000
_cell.angle_alpha   90.00
_cell.angle_beta   90.00
_cell.angle_gamma   90.00
#
_symmetry.space_group_name_H-M   'P 1'
#
loop_
_entity.id
_entity.type
_entity.pdbx_description
1 polymer ?
#
loop_
_entity_poly.entity_id
_entity_poly.type
_entity_poly.pdbx_seq_one_letter_code
_entity_poly.pdbx_strand_id
1 'polypeptide(L)' 'KQPQIEGRLAGIKGQYLIFDDNRVLNIRKHNGYRIVMEA' A
#
# COMPACT_ATOMS: atom_id res chain seq x y z
N LYS A 1 15.34 3.97 0.62
CA LYS A 1 14.11 3.34 0.06
C LYS A 1 13.70 2.26 1.04
N GLN A 2 12.55 2.37 1.71
CA GLN A 2 12.01 1.25 2.49
C GLN A 2 11.56 0.17 1.49
N PRO A 3 12.15 -1.03 1.51
CA PRO A 3 11.86 -2.07 0.51
C PRO A 3 10.54 -2.81 0.79
N GLN A 4 10.03 -2.73 2.01
CA GLN A 4 8.80 -3.38 2.45
C GLN A 4 7.86 -2.37 3.09
N ILE A 5 6.57 -2.53 2.76
CA ILE A 5 5.45 -1.79 3.34
C ILE A 5 4.48 -2.86 3.83
N GLU A 6 4.25 -2.88 5.13
CA GLU A 6 3.30 -3.77 5.80
C GLU A 6 2.32 -2.93 6.59
N GLY A 7 1.10 -3.42 6.74
CA GLY A 7 0.01 -2.74 7.44
C GLY A 7 -1.35 -3.29 7.03
N ARG A 8 -2.38 -2.97 7.81
CA ARG A 8 -3.75 -3.35 7.46
C ARG A 8 -4.28 -2.39 6.41
N LEU A 9 -4.72 -2.92 5.28
CA LEU A 9 -5.37 -2.11 4.25
C LEU A 9 -6.74 -1.66 4.78
N ALA A 10 -6.87 -0.36 5.04
CA ALA A 10 -8.11 0.25 5.51
C ALA A 10 -9.01 0.68 4.33
N GLY A 11 -8.43 0.98 3.17
CA GLY A 11 -9.21 1.33 1.98
C GLY A 11 -8.38 1.57 0.73
N ILE A 12 -9.09 1.72 -0.39
CA ILE A 12 -8.52 2.01 -1.71
C ILE A 12 -9.25 3.20 -2.31
N LYS A 13 -8.50 4.20 -2.80
CA LYS A 13 -9.05 5.35 -3.54
C LYS A 13 -8.26 5.56 -4.83
N GLY A 14 -8.75 5.02 -5.93
CA GLY A 14 -8.01 5.03 -7.20
C GLY A 14 -6.64 4.37 -7.06
N GLN A 15 -5.56 5.11 -7.32
CA GLN A 15 -4.17 4.64 -7.21
C GLN A 15 -3.59 4.71 -5.77
N TYR A 16 -4.40 5.08 -4.79
CA TYR A 16 -3.95 5.24 -3.40
C TYR A 16 -4.43 4.06 -2.54
N LEU A 17 -3.48 3.38 -1.89
CA LEU A 17 -3.74 2.43 -0.81
C LEU A 17 -3.68 3.18 0.52
N ILE A 18 -4.72 3.03 1.34
CA ILE A 18 -4.86 3.70 2.63
C ILE A 18 -4.70 2.64 3.72
N PHE A 19 -3.76 2.85 4.63
CA PHE A 19 -3.51 1.98 5.77
C PHE A 19 -4.20 2.54 7.02
N ASP A 20 -4.45 1.65 7.98
CA ASP A 20 -5.12 1.97 9.26
C ASP A 20 -4.33 2.94 10.16
N ASP A 21 -3.02 3.06 9.94
CA ASP A 21 -2.13 3.99 10.63
C ASP A 21 -1.98 5.36 9.93
N ASN A 22 -2.95 5.72 9.07
CA ASN A 22 -2.97 6.95 8.25
C ASN A 22 -1.87 7.03 7.17
N ARG A 23 -1.10 5.97 6.92
CA ARG A 23 -0.20 5.95 5.74
C ARG A 23 -1.01 5.86 4.45
N VAL A 24 -0.56 6.60 3.45
CA VAL A 24 -1.12 6.57 2.10
C VAL A 24 -0.02 6.24 1.11
N LEU A 25 -0.18 5.15 0.39
CA LEU A 25 0.76 4.71 -0.65
C LEU A 25 0.18 4.99 -2.03
N ASN A 26 0.91 5.74 -2.84
CA ASN A 26 0.62 5.88 -4.27
C ASN A 26 1.38 4.82 -5.07
N ILE A 27 0.65 3.90 -5.69
CA ILE A 27 1.25 2.76 -6.39
C ILE A 27 1.89 3.13 -7.75
N ARG A 28 1.51 4.25 -8.39
CA ARG A 28 2.10 4.68 -9.67
C ARG A 28 3.52 5.21 -9.56
N LYS A 29 3.99 5.52 -8.35
CA LYS A 29 5.36 6.00 -8.12
C LYS A 29 6.41 4.90 -8.35
N HIS A 30 5.99 3.65 -8.52
CA HIS A 30 6.85 2.48 -8.63
C HIS A 30 6.46 1.63 -9.84
N ASN A 31 7.44 0.96 -10.47
CA ASN A 31 7.21 0.13 -11.67
C ASN A 31 6.35 -1.13 -11.40
N GLY A 32 6.21 -1.52 -10.13
CA GLY A 32 5.42 -2.66 -9.69
C GLY A 32 5.68 -3.01 -8.23
N TYR A 33 4.72 -3.68 -7.60
CA TYR A 33 4.81 -4.19 -6.23
C TYR A 33 4.46 -5.67 -6.21
N ARG A 34 5.22 -6.46 -5.44
CA ARG A 34 4.80 -7.81 -5.06
C ARG A 34 3.99 -7.68 -3.77
N ILE A 35 2.73 -8.12 -3.82
CA ILE A 35 1.79 -8.02 -2.70
C ILE A 35 1.55 -9.43 -2.16
N VAL A 36 1.55 -9.55 -0.84
CA VAL A 36 1.04 -10.72 -0.11
C VAL A 36 -0.13 -10.21 0.72
N MET A 37 -1.26 -10.93 0.69
CA MET A 37 -2.45 -10.60 1.48
C MET A 37 -2.85 -11.82 2.31
N GLU A 38 -3.23 -11.57 3.54
CA GLU A 38 -3.79 -12.55 4.47
C GLU A 38 -5.22 -12.11 4.83
N ALA A 39 -6.09 -13.07 5.13
CA ALA A 39 -7.52 -12.85 5.42
C ALA A 39 -7.76 -12.56 6.90
#